data_AF-A0A164BSC6-F1
#
_entry.id   AF-A0A164BSC6-F1
#
_cell.length_a   1.000
_cell.length_b   1.000
_cell.length_c   1.000
_cell.angle_alpha   90.00
_cell.angle_beta   90.00
_cell.angle_gamma   90.00
#
_symmetry.space_group_name_H-M   'P 1'
#
loop_
_entity.id
_entity.type
_entity.pdbx_description
1 polymer ?
#
loop_
_entity_poly.entity_id
_entity_poly.type
_entity_poly.pdbx_seq_one_letter_code
_entity_poly.pdbx_strand_id
1 'polypeptide(L)'
;MSPEFQEAYYKQFVYESSYEEFMFSLGEVDKHRQSMRNIPLAVLAAGKKAFYSPDAQMRWLQLQEELLRLSSNNKFVIAEQSGHYIQKDEPYCVLDAVKWIIEVGER
;
A
#
# COMPACT_ATOMS: atom_id res chain seq x y z
N MET A 1 18.06 2.50 -15.63
CA MET A 1 16.93 3.41 -15.36
C MET A 1 17.15 4.65 -16.20
N SER A 2 16.14 5.19 -16.88
CA SER A 2 16.34 6.38 -17.70
C SER A 2 16.43 7.64 -16.81
N PRO A 3 17.19 8.67 -17.24
CA PRO A 3 17.25 9.95 -16.53
C PRO A 3 15.86 10.58 -16.33
N GLU A 4 14.97 10.44 -17.32
CA GLU A 4 13.61 10.97 -17.27
C GLU A 4 12.76 10.27 -16.20
N PHE A 5 12.93 8.94 -16.04
CA PHE A 5 12.26 8.20 -14.97
C PHE A 5 12.78 8.62 -13.60
N GLN A 6 14.10 8.79 -13.48
CA GLN A 6 14.72 9.19 -12.23
C GLN A 6 14.30 10.61 -11.82
N GLU A 7 14.23 11.56 -12.76
CA GLU A 7 13.72 12.90 -12.52
C GLU A 7 12.23 12.91 -12.14
N ALA A 8 11.39 12.16 -12.87
CA ALA A 8 9.97 12.04 -12.55
C ALA A 8 9.74 11.42 -11.17
N TYR A 9 10.51 10.38 -10.81
CA TYR A 9 10.48 9.75 -9.49
C TYR A 9 10.90 10.73 -8.38
N TYR A 10 11.99 11.49 -8.57
CA TYR A 10 12.41 12.47 -7.56
C TYR A 10 11.42 13.62 -7.38
N LYS A 11 10.72 14.05 -8.44
CA LYS A 11 9.67 15.08 -8.34
C LYS A 11 8.44 14.63 -7.52
N GLN A 12 8.25 13.33 -7.30
CA GLN A 12 7.14 12.82 -6.46
C GLN A 12 7.37 13.10 -4.96
N PHE A 13 8.62 13.16 -4.50
CA PHE A 13 8.99 13.46 -3.09
C PHE A 13 8.83 14.94 -2.70
N VAL A 14 8.20 15.76 -3.54
CA VAL A 14 7.81 17.14 -3.18
C VAL A 14 6.32 17.21 -2.82
N TYR A 15 5.52 16.22 -3.25
CA TYR A 15 4.07 16.20 -3.03
C TYR A 15 3.62 15.32 -1.87
N GLU A 16 4.37 14.26 -1.56
CA GLU A 16 3.98 13.28 -0.52
C GLU A 16 4.77 13.47 0.78
N SER A 17 6.09 13.63 0.69
CA SER A 17 7.00 13.88 1.82
C SER A 17 8.43 14.07 1.29
N SER A 18 9.25 14.88 1.98
CA SER A 18 10.66 15.04 1.62
C SER A 18 11.45 13.73 1.78
N TYR A 19 12.61 13.63 1.10
CA TYR A 19 13.49 12.46 1.26
C TYR A 19 13.88 12.19 2.71
N GLU A 20 14.17 13.24 3.48
CA GLU A 20 14.58 13.12 4.88
C GLU A 20 13.44 12.56 5.75
N GLU A 21 12.24 13.10 5.61
CA GLU A 21 11.04 12.61 6.31
C GLU A 21 10.69 11.17 5.90
N PHE A 22 10.83 10.83 4.62
CA PHE A 22 10.62 9.47 4.14
C PHE A 22 11.61 8.48 4.78
N MET A 23 12.90 8.82 4.79
CA MET A 23 13.93 7.99 5.43
C MET A 23 13.73 7.89 6.95
N PHE A 24 13.30 8.98 7.59
CA PHE A 24 12.93 8.97 9.00
C PHE A 24 11.77 8.01 9.27
N SER A 25 10.70 8.08 8.46
CA SER A 25 9.55 7.18 8.56
C SER A 25 9.94 5.72 8.41
N LEU A 26 10.81 5.38 7.45
CA LEU A 26 11.33 4.03 7.30
C LEU A 26 12.11 3.56 8.53
N GLY A 27 12.91 4.44 9.14
CA GLY A 27 13.63 4.15 10.37
C GLY A 27 12.70 3.87 11.55
N GLU A 28 11.58 4.58 11.65
CA GLU A 28 10.58 4.31 12.69
C GLU A 28 9.86 2.99 12.48
N VAL A 29 9.54 2.63 11.23
CA VAL A 29 9.00 1.30 10.91
C VAL A 29 9.97 0.21 11.34
N ASP A 30 11.26 0.33 11.04
CA ASP A 30 12.27 -0.68 11.41
C ASP A 30 12.38 -0.86 12.93
N LYS A 31 12.42 0.23 13.69
CA LYS A 31 12.54 0.20 15.17
C LYS A 31 11.28 -0.29 15.87
N HIS A 32 10.10 0.04 15.34
CA HIS A 32 8.84 -0.12 16.06
C HIS A 32 7.89 -1.14 15.43
N ARG A 33 8.30 -1.84 14.36
CA ARG A 33 7.49 -2.90 13.75
C ARG A 33 7.14 -3.96 14.78
N GLN A 34 5.84 -4.17 14.96
CA GLN A 34 5.28 -5.20 15.83
C GLN A 34 4.12 -5.89 15.12
N SER A 35 3.78 -7.10 15.59
CA SER A 35 2.55 -7.76 15.16
C SER A 35 1.34 -6.99 15.69
N MET A 36 0.33 -6.83 14.84
CA MET A 36 -1.01 -6.34 15.17
C MET A 36 -1.90 -7.45 15.78
N ARG A 37 -1.36 -8.65 16.02
CA ARG A 37 -2.06 -9.79 16.60
C ARG A 37 -3.33 -10.13 15.81
N ASN A 38 -4.51 -9.98 16.41
CA ASN A 38 -5.80 -10.26 15.78
C ASN A 38 -6.57 -8.99 15.38
N ILE A 39 -5.94 -7.81 15.44
CA ILE A 39 -6.57 -6.56 14.96
C ILE A 39 -6.88 -6.73 13.47
N PRO A 40 -8.12 -6.52 13.02
CA PRO A 40 -8.48 -6.66 11.61
C PRO A 40 -7.62 -5.78 10.69
N LEU A 41 -7.01 -6.37 9.67
CA LEU A 41 -6.14 -5.69 8.72
C LEU A 41 -6.60 -5.92 7.28
N ALA A 42 -7.10 -4.88 6.62
CA ALA A 42 -7.36 -4.90 5.18
C ALA A 42 -6.23 -4.17 4.44
N VAL A 43 -5.59 -4.85 3.48
CA VAL A 43 -4.57 -4.25 2.61
C VAL A 43 -5.13 -4.14 1.20
N LEU A 44 -5.18 -2.92 0.66
CA LEU A 44 -5.66 -2.61 -0.67
C LEU A 44 -4.48 -2.19 -1.55
N ALA A 45 -4.24 -2.90 -2.64
CA ALA A 45 -3.13 -2.64 -3.55
C ALA A 45 -3.62 -2.18 -4.93
N ALA A 46 -2.96 -1.15 -5.48
CA ALA A 46 -3.21 -0.67 -6.83
C ALA A 46 -2.78 -1.73 -7.88
N GLY A 47 -3.71 -2.10 -8.76
CA GLY A 47 -3.49 -3.06 -9.84
C GLY A 47 -2.95 -2.44 -11.13
N LYS A 48 -3.09 -1.12 -11.32
CA LYS A 48 -2.75 -0.43 -12.57
C LYS A 48 -1.77 0.73 -12.35
N LYS A 49 -0.50 0.40 -12.11
CA LYS A 49 0.57 1.42 -12.03
C LYS A 49 1.15 1.72 -13.42
N ALA A 50 0.82 2.89 -13.95
CA ALA A 50 1.08 3.30 -15.34
C ALA A 50 2.54 3.22 -15.83
N PHE A 51 3.52 3.14 -14.92
CA PHE A 51 4.96 3.14 -15.25
C PHE A 51 5.69 1.87 -14.79
N TYR A 52 4.96 0.85 -14.36
CA TYR A 52 5.55 -0.38 -13.85
C TYR A 52 5.67 -1.40 -14.98
N SER A 53 6.83 -2.06 -15.08
CA SER A 53 6.92 -3.30 -15.86
C SER A 53 6.08 -4.39 -15.18
N PRO A 54 5.70 -5.47 -15.89
CA PRO A 54 5.00 -6.60 -15.28
C PRO A 54 5.73 -7.15 -14.05
N ASP A 55 7.06 -7.28 -14.11
CA ASP A 55 7.87 -7.73 -12.97
C ASP A 55 7.83 -6.74 -11.79
N ALA A 56 7.89 -5.44 -12.07
CA ALA A 56 7.79 -4.42 -11.03
C ALA A 56 6.40 -4.42 -10.39
N GLN A 57 5.34 -4.65 -11.16
CA GLN A 57 3.97 -4.78 -10.66
C GLN A 57 3.82 -6.03 -9.79
N MET A 58 4.38 -7.17 -10.20
CA MET A 58 4.38 -8.38 -9.38
C MET A 58 5.13 -8.17 -8.06
N ARG A 59 6.31 -7.55 -8.10
CA ARG A 59 7.08 -7.22 -6.88
C ARG A 59 6.33 -6.27 -5.98
N TRP A 60 5.65 -5.28 -6.54
CA TRP A 60 4.79 -4.37 -5.79
C TRP A 60 3.68 -5.13 -5.06
N LEU A 61 2.94 -5.99 -5.76
CA LEU A 61 1.87 -6.78 -5.14
C LEU A 61 2.40 -7.71 -4.05
N GLN A 62 3.56 -8.34 -4.27
CA GLN A 62 4.21 -9.16 -3.26
C GLN A 62 4.54 -8.36 -1.98
N LEU A 63 5.08 -7.15 -2.12
CA LEU A 63 5.37 -6.29 -0.96
C LEU A 63 4.10 -5.91 -0.20
N GLN A 64 2.99 -5.67 -0.90
CA GLN A 64 1.70 -5.38 -0.26
C GLN A 64 1.14 -6.63 0.45
N GLU A 65 1.21 -7.80 -0.17
CA GLU A 65 0.77 -9.06 0.43
C GLU A 65 1.58 -9.44 1.68
N GLU A 66 2.88 -9.12 1.72
CA GLU A 66 3.71 -9.38 2.90
C GLU A 66 3.25 -8.62 4.16
N LEU A 67 2.51 -7.51 4.01
CA LEU A 67 1.92 -6.78 5.14
C LEU A 67 0.86 -7.59 5.88
N LEU A 68 0.22 -8.57 5.22
CA LEU A 68 -0.77 -9.45 5.86
C LEU A 68 -0.17 -10.21 7.05
N ARG A 69 1.14 -10.43 7.07
CA ARG A 69 1.85 -11.07 8.20
C ARG A 69 1.77 -10.29 9.50
N LEU A 70 1.36 -9.02 9.47
CA LEU A 70 1.20 -8.20 10.67
C LEU A 70 0.02 -8.67 11.53
N SER A 71 -1.03 -9.24 10.94
CA SER A 71 -2.24 -9.69 11.65
C SER A 71 -2.67 -11.10 11.24
N SER A 72 -3.17 -11.89 12.19
CA SER A 72 -3.83 -13.17 11.90
C SER A 72 -5.25 -13.02 11.36
N ASN A 73 -5.86 -11.83 11.47
CA ASN A 73 -7.16 -11.49 10.91
C ASN A 73 -6.97 -10.45 9.80
N ASN A 74 -6.74 -10.93 8.58
CA ASN A 74 -6.38 -10.05 7.47
C ASN A 74 -7.15 -10.37 6.19
N LYS A 75 -7.16 -9.41 5.27
CA LYS A 75 -7.70 -9.54 3.91
C LYS A 75 -6.84 -8.73 2.95
N PHE A 76 -6.60 -9.30 1.77
CA PHE A 76 -5.91 -8.63 0.67
C PHE A 76 -6.86 -8.41 -0.50
N VAL A 77 -6.81 -7.21 -1.08
CA VAL A 77 -7.63 -6.82 -2.23
C VAL A 77 -6.76 -6.09 -3.23
N ILE A 78 -6.83 -6.50 -4.50
CA ILE A 78 -6.21 -5.81 -5.61
C ILE A 78 -7.30 -4.97 -6.30
N ALA A 79 -7.10 -3.66 -6.34
CA ALA A 79 -7.92 -2.73 -7.10
C ALA A 79 -7.37 -2.70 -8.54
N GLU A 80 -7.86 -3.63 -9.38
CA GLU A 80 -7.29 -3.94 -10.70
C GLU A 80 -7.21 -2.73 -11.65
N GLN A 81 -8.14 -1.78 -11.52
CA GLN A 81 -8.24 -0.62 -12.41
C GLN A 81 -7.71 0.67 -11.78
N SER A 82 -7.26 0.61 -10.54
CA SER A 82 -6.77 1.77 -9.79
C SER A 82 -5.27 2.02 -9.96
N GLY A 83 -4.92 3.31 -10.03
CA GLY A 83 -3.58 3.82 -9.80
C GLY A 83 -3.31 4.08 -8.31
N HIS A 84 -2.47 5.08 -8.01
CA HIS A 84 -2.04 5.40 -6.64
C HIS A 84 -3.20 5.81 -5.70
N TYR A 85 -4.24 6.48 -6.22
CA TYR A 85 -5.36 6.97 -5.42
C TYR A 85 -6.58 6.03 -5.50
N ILE A 86 -6.51 4.88 -4.83
CA ILE A 86 -7.57 3.85 -4.83
C ILE A 86 -8.93 4.40 -4.40
N GLN A 87 -8.96 5.29 -3.41
CA GLN A 87 -10.19 5.94 -2.96
C GLN A 87 -10.87 6.80 -4.02
N LYS A 88 -10.13 7.22 -5.06
CA LYS A 88 -10.64 8.01 -6.19
C LYS A 88 -11.02 7.12 -7.36
N ASP A 89 -10.14 6.18 -7.71
CA ASP A 89 -10.29 5.35 -8.91
C ASP A 89 -11.29 4.20 -8.69
N GLU A 90 -11.23 3.53 -7.52
CA GLU A 90 -12.10 2.39 -7.15
C GLU A 90 -12.60 2.52 -5.70
N PRO A 91 -13.45 3.53 -5.40
CA PRO A 91 -13.91 3.82 -4.03
C PRO A 91 -14.63 2.65 -3.35
N TYR A 92 -15.28 1.78 -4.12
CA TYR A 92 -16.00 0.61 -3.60
C TYR A 92 -15.06 -0.36 -2.87
N CYS A 93 -13.82 -0.55 -3.33
CA CYS A 93 -12.84 -1.39 -2.65
C CYS A 93 -12.57 -0.89 -1.22
N VAL A 94 -12.50 0.44 -1.04
CA VAL A 94 -12.32 1.07 0.27
C VAL A 94 -13.56 0.87 1.15
N LEU A 95 -14.75 1.11 0.60
CA LEU A 95 -16.01 0.95 1.34
C LEU A 95 -16.19 -0.49 1.83
N ASP A 96 -15.91 -1.48 0.98
CA ASP A 96 -16.05 -2.89 1.32
C ASP A 96 -15.00 -3.34 2.33
N ALA A 97 -13.78 -2.79 2.27
CA ALA A 97 -12.76 -3.04 3.28
C ALA A 97 -13.16 -2.48 4.65
N VAL A 98 -13.71 -1.27 4.70
CA VAL A 98 -14.19 -0.66 5.95
C VAL A 98 -15.35 -1.47 6.55
N LYS A 99 -16.34 -1.86 5.73
CA LYS A 99 -17.44 -2.73 6.18
C LYS A 99 -16.92 -4.04 6.74
N TRP A 100 -16.00 -4.69 6.04
CA TRP A 100 -15.38 -5.93 6.50
C TRP A 100 -14.70 -5.75 7.87
N ILE A 101 -13.93 -4.67 8.08
CA ILE A 101 -13.29 -4.38 9.37
C ILE A 101 -14.33 -4.28 10.50
N ILE A 102 -15.44 -3.57 10.27
CA ILE A 102 -16.51 -3.43 11.26
C ILE A 102 -17.15 -4.80 11.56
N GLU A 103 -17.50 -5.56 10.53
CA GLU A 103 -18.16 -6.86 10.67
C GLU A 103 -17.33 -7.90 11.42
N VAL A 104 -16.01 -7.91 11.23
CA VAL A 104 -15.12 -8.86 11.92
C VAL A 104 -14.63 -8.34 13.28
N GLY A 105 -14.70 -7.03 13.52
CA GLY A 105 -14.32 -6.40 14.79
C GLY A 105 -15.42 -6.46 15.86
N GLU A 106 -16.68 -6.64 15.47
CA GLU A 106 -17.82 -6.84 16.38
C GLU A 106 -17.95 -8.26 16.95
N ARG A 107 -17.05 -9.18 16.56
CA ARG A 107 -17.04 -10.60 16.97
C ARG A 107 -15.97 -10.87 18.03
#